data_AF-A0A8J3EWR4-F1
#
_entry.id   AF-A0A8J3EWR4-F1
#
_cell.length_a   1.000
_cell.length_b   1.000
_cell.length_c   1.000
_cell.angle_alpha   90.00
_cell.angle_beta   90.00
_cell.angle_gamma   90.00
#
_symmetry.space_group_name_H-M   'P 1'
#
loop_
_entity.id
_entity.type
_entity.pdbx_description
1 polymer ?
#
loop_
_entity_poly.entity_id
_entity_poly.type
_entity_poly.pdbx_seq_one_letter_code
_entity_poly.pdbx_strand_id
1 'polypeptide(L)'
;MVQNIWKQINFKKQIEKPHKIQGFDIDLNQENLSRIDRLVDRYESEILQHLNSDYKQSTKLSDKIADKIAQFGGSWKFIIWFSCTLAAWMIWNSLSITKAFHFDSAPFILLNLCLSFIAAFQAPVIMMSQNRQAVRDKHESVIDFAINYKAEQEIDDMQSRLHNIENQLTEIRELLKQKI
;
A
#
# COMPACT_ATOMS: atom_id res chain seq x y z
N MET A 1 43.00 11.81 38.67
CA MET A 1 42.43 12.55 37.52
C MET A 1 42.19 11.65 36.29
N VAL A 2 43.00 10.63 36.03
CA VAL A 2 42.86 9.72 34.86
C VAL A 2 41.72 8.68 34.99
N GLN A 3 41.33 8.28 36.21
CA GLN A 3 40.29 7.25 36.40
C GLN A 3 38.84 7.73 36.13
N ASN A 4 38.55 9.03 36.26
CA ASN A 4 37.22 9.58 35.93
C ASN A 4 37.02 9.74 34.42
N ILE A 5 38.10 9.93 33.65
CA ILE A 5 38.04 10.09 32.19
C ILE A 5 37.71 8.74 31.52
N TRP A 6 38.31 7.65 31.99
CA TRP A 6 37.98 6.31 31.50
C TRP A 6 36.54 5.87 31.81
N LYS A 7 35.95 6.35 32.91
CA LYS A 7 34.56 6.08 33.28
C LYS A 7 33.56 6.84 32.39
N GLN A 8 33.89 8.09 31.99
CA GLN A 8 33.08 8.84 31.04
C GLN A 8 33.19 8.33 29.60
N ILE A 9 34.36 7.88 29.16
CA ILE A 9 34.56 7.29 27.82
C ILE A 9 33.78 5.97 27.69
N ASN A 10 33.77 5.12 28.74
CA ASN A 10 32.98 3.89 28.74
C ASN A 10 31.46 4.13 28.84
N PHE A 11 31.02 5.23 29.44
CA PHE A 11 29.60 5.59 29.51
C PHE A 11 29.08 6.14 28.17
N LYS A 12 29.89 6.94 27.46
CA LYS A 12 29.52 7.47 26.13
C LYS A 12 29.43 6.38 25.05
N LYS A 13 30.20 5.30 25.21
CA LYS A 13 30.18 4.14 24.30
C LYS A 13 28.97 3.22 24.46
N GLN A 14 28.14 3.40 25.50
CA GLN A 14 26.91 2.61 25.70
C GLN A 14 25.68 3.19 24.98
N ILE A 15 25.73 4.45 24.53
CA ILE A 15 24.64 5.11 23.79
C ILE A 15 24.75 4.86 22.27
N GLU A 16 25.90 4.33 21.81
CA GLU A 16 26.16 4.04 20.40
C GLU A 16 25.92 2.55 20.11
N LYS A 17 24.72 2.05 20.43
CA LYS A 17 24.28 0.74 19.94
C LYS A 17 23.39 0.96 18.71
N PRO A 18 23.74 0.39 17.54
CA PRO A 18 22.88 0.49 16.37
C PRO A 18 21.53 -0.14 16.74
N HIS A 19 20.46 0.65 16.65
CA HIS A 19 19.11 0.11 16.73
C HIS A 19 18.90 -0.77 15.51
N LYS A 20 19.12 -2.07 15.69
CA LYS A 20 18.93 -3.07 14.65
C LYS A 20 17.44 -3.30 14.53
N ILE A 21 16.78 -2.65 13.57
CA ILE A 21 15.38 -2.92 13.26
C ILE A 21 15.30 -4.37 12.79
N GLN A 22 14.58 -5.19 13.55
CA GLN A 22 14.54 -6.64 13.36
C GLN A 22 13.78 -6.95 12.06
N GLY A 23 14.52 -7.25 10.99
CA GLY A 23 13.98 -7.56 9.66
C GLY A 23 14.71 -6.93 8.48
N PHE A 24 15.59 -5.95 8.71
CA PHE A 24 16.40 -5.35 7.65
C PHE A 24 17.81 -5.02 8.18
N ASP A 25 18.85 -5.68 7.65
CA ASP A 25 20.26 -5.46 8.02
C ASP A 25 20.78 -4.13 7.43
N ILE A 26 20.20 -3.00 7.82
CA ILE A 26 20.73 -1.66 7.49
C ILE A 26 21.47 -1.13 8.72
N ASP A 27 22.76 -0.86 8.56
CA ASP A 27 23.54 -0.15 9.58
C ASP A 27 23.17 1.34 9.54
N LEU A 28 22.47 1.83 10.56
CA LEU A 28 21.97 3.20 10.64
C LEU A 28 23.10 4.16 11.04
N ASN A 29 23.98 4.45 10.08
CA ASN A 29 24.98 5.53 10.15
C ASN A 29 24.32 6.90 9.85
N GLN A 30 24.87 7.98 10.41
CA GLN A 30 24.51 9.39 10.15
C GLN A 30 24.35 9.71 8.64
N GLU A 31 25.18 9.08 7.80
CA GLU A 31 25.07 9.17 6.34
C GLU A 31 23.76 8.55 5.81
N ASN A 32 23.38 7.36 6.30
CA ASN A 32 22.16 6.67 5.88
C ASN A 32 20.89 7.39 6.37
N LEU A 33 20.93 8.00 7.56
CA LEU A 33 19.84 8.84 8.06
C LEU A 33 19.60 10.06 7.15
N SER A 34 20.66 10.77 6.76
CA SER A 34 20.57 11.90 5.82
C SER A 34 20.12 11.47 4.41
N ARG A 35 20.36 10.21 4.04
CA ARG A 35 19.87 9.64 2.78
C ARG A 35 18.40 9.31 2.88
N ILE A 36 17.94 8.73 3.98
CA ILE A 36 16.52 8.48 4.22
C ILE A 36 15.77 9.81 4.28
N ASP A 37 16.27 10.82 4.99
CA ASP A 37 15.62 12.13 5.09
C ASP A 37 15.47 12.81 3.71
N ARG A 38 16.55 12.83 2.91
CA ARG A 38 16.51 13.30 1.52
C ARG A 38 15.67 12.43 0.59
N LEU A 39 15.47 11.16 0.93
CA LEU A 39 14.55 10.29 0.20
C LEU A 39 13.12 10.65 0.60
N VAL A 40 12.79 10.78 1.89
CA VAL A 40 11.45 11.17 2.36
C VAL A 40 11.04 12.52 1.79
N ASP A 41 11.89 13.55 1.86
CA ASP A 41 11.57 14.88 1.31
C ASP A 41 11.43 14.85 -0.23
N ARG A 42 12.26 14.06 -0.92
CA ARG A 42 12.14 13.87 -2.38
C ARG A 42 10.87 13.10 -2.72
N TYR A 43 10.55 12.05 -1.96
CA TYR A 43 9.33 11.26 -2.08
C TYR A 43 8.09 12.09 -1.73
N GLU A 44 8.13 13.03 -0.80
CA GLU A 44 7.02 13.95 -0.51
C GLU A 44 6.73 14.86 -1.71
N SER A 45 7.78 15.41 -2.33
CA SER A 45 7.65 16.18 -3.58
C SER A 45 7.22 15.31 -4.77
N GLU A 46 7.66 14.05 -4.81
CA GLU A 46 7.28 13.07 -5.82
C GLU A 46 5.87 12.55 -5.62
N ILE A 47 5.34 12.40 -4.40
CA ILE A 47 3.95 11.98 -4.13
C ILE A 47 3.00 13.07 -4.62
N LEU A 48 3.31 14.34 -4.36
CA LEU A 48 2.52 15.48 -4.87
C LEU A 48 2.58 15.59 -6.41
N GLN A 49 3.70 15.21 -7.03
CA GLN A 49 3.81 15.12 -8.48
C GLN A 49 3.17 13.86 -9.07
N HIS A 50 3.28 12.70 -8.42
CA HIS A 50 2.72 11.41 -8.87
C HIS A 50 1.20 11.34 -8.69
N LEU A 51 0.66 11.92 -7.61
CA LEU A 51 -0.78 12.18 -7.50
C LEU A 51 -1.31 12.99 -8.70
N ASN A 52 -0.48 13.88 -9.25
CA ASN A 52 -0.81 14.66 -10.44
C ASN A 52 -0.45 13.95 -11.77
N SER A 53 0.61 13.14 -11.82
CA SER A 53 1.13 12.52 -13.05
C SER A 53 0.50 11.14 -13.31
N ASP A 54 0.26 10.32 -12.30
CA ASP A 54 -0.50 9.05 -12.41
C ASP A 54 -1.95 9.31 -12.79
N TYR A 55 -2.53 10.44 -12.34
CA TYR A 55 -3.85 10.89 -12.76
C TYR A 55 -3.87 11.38 -14.21
N LYS A 56 -2.73 11.84 -14.74
CA LYS A 56 -2.63 12.48 -16.07
C LYS A 56 -2.12 11.53 -17.15
N GLN A 57 -1.31 10.52 -16.81
CA GLN A 57 -0.63 9.65 -17.77
C GLN A 57 -1.36 8.31 -18.06
N SER A 58 -2.20 7.79 -17.15
CA SER A 58 -3.03 6.58 -17.41
C SER A 58 -4.42 6.88 -18.01
N THR A 59 -4.57 8.06 -18.58
CA THR A 59 -5.73 8.38 -19.42
C THR A 59 -5.40 7.92 -20.84
N LYS A 60 -6.25 7.17 -21.57
CA LYS A 60 -7.67 7.51 -21.72
C LYS A 60 -8.64 6.38 -22.05
N LEU A 61 -8.22 5.17 -22.47
CA LEU A 61 -9.19 4.20 -23.01
C LEU A 61 -9.11 2.80 -22.40
N SER A 62 -8.00 2.08 -22.52
CA SER A 62 -7.92 0.68 -22.09
C SER A 62 -8.15 0.49 -20.59
N ASP A 63 -7.53 1.33 -19.76
CA ASP A 63 -7.73 1.29 -18.30
C ASP A 63 -9.16 1.66 -17.91
N LYS A 64 -9.75 2.66 -18.57
CA LYS A 64 -11.16 3.05 -18.32
C LYS A 64 -12.15 1.96 -18.75
N ILE A 65 -11.85 1.25 -19.83
CA ILE A 65 -12.66 0.14 -20.31
C ILE A 65 -12.51 -1.05 -19.36
N ALA A 66 -11.29 -1.39 -18.93
CA ALA A 66 -11.04 -2.44 -17.95
C ALA A 66 -11.75 -2.15 -16.61
N ASP A 67 -11.72 -0.91 -16.14
CA ASP A 67 -12.39 -0.50 -14.90
C ASP A 67 -13.92 -0.58 -15.03
N LYS A 68 -14.48 -0.16 -16.17
CA LYS A 68 -15.91 -0.33 -16.45
C LYS A 68 -16.30 -1.80 -16.55
N ILE A 69 -15.50 -2.65 -17.19
CA ILE A 69 -15.76 -4.09 -17.30
C ILE A 69 -15.68 -4.75 -15.92
N ALA A 70 -14.70 -4.39 -15.10
CA ALA A 70 -14.56 -4.90 -13.73
C ALA A 70 -15.73 -4.48 -12.83
N GLN A 71 -16.15 -3.22 -12.88
CA GLN A 71 -17.31 -2.72 -12.13
C GLN A 71 -18.62 -3.32 -12.62
N PHE A 72 -18.77 -3.52 -13.93
CA PHE A 72 -19.97 -4.10 -14.52
C PHE A 72 -20.07 -5.60 -14.21
N GLY A 73 -18.99 -6.36 -14.41
CA GLY A 73 -18.92 -7.80 -14.13
C GLY A 73 -18.99 -8.14 -12.63
N GLY A 74 -18.58 -7.22 -11.75
CA GLY A 74 -18.67 -7.39 -10.29
C GLY A 74 -20.01 -6.97 -9.67
N SER A 75 -20.96 -6.45 -10.46
CA SER A 75 -22.23 -5.98 -9.92
C SER A 75 -23.22 -7.13 -9.68
N TRP A 76 -23.81 -7.17 -8.49
CA TRP A 76 -24.88 -8.11 -8.14
C TRP A 76 -26.08 -8.06 -9.11
N LYS A 77 -26.39 -6.88 -9.65
CA LYS A 77 -27.48 -6.71 -10.63
C LYS A 77 -27.16 -7.37 -11.97
N PHE A 78 -25.90 -7.33 -12.41
CA PHE A 78 -25.45 -7.97 -13.65
C PHE A 78 -25.54 -9.49 -13.54
N ILE A 79 -25.10 -10.07 -12.41
CA ILE A 79 -25.15 -11.52 -12.17
C ILE A 79 -26.59 -12.04 -12.26
N ILE A 80 -27.55 -11.35 -11.63
CA ILE A 80 -28.96 -11.72 -11.66
C ILE A 80 -29.53 -11.64 -13.08
N TRP A 81 -29.29 -10.54 -13.79
CA TRP A 81 -29.79 -10.36 -15.16
C TRP A 81 -29.20 -11.38 -16.14
N PHE A 82 -27.90 -11.66 -16.05
CA PHE A 82 -27.21 -12.63 -16.88
C PHE A 82 -27.74 -14.06 -16.62
N SER A 83 -27.93 -14.41 -15.34
CA SER A 83 -28.52 -15.71 -14.94
C SER A 83 -29.95 -15.87 -15.47
N CYS A 84 -30.80 -14.85 -15.34
CA CYS A 84 -32.16 -14.88 -15.91
C CYS A 84 -32.15 -15.03 -17.45
N THR A 85 -31.21 -14.38 -18.14
CA THR A 85 -31.08 -14.48 -19.60
C THR A 85 -30.67 -15.89 -20.03
N LEU A 86 -29.72 -16.51 -19.32
CA LEU A 86 -29.34 -17.92 -19.56
C LEU A 86 -30.52 -18.87 -19.29
N ALA A 87 -31.24 -18.68 -18.18
CA ALA A 87 -32.41 -19.48 -17.87
C ALA A 87 -33.51 -19.33 -18.93
N ALA A 88 -33.77 -18.10 -19.40
CA ALA A 88 -34.71 -17.84 -20.47
C ALA A 88 -34.29 -18.52 -21.79
N TRP A 89 -33.00 -18.49 -22.13
CA TRP A 89 -32.45 -19.16 -23.31
C TRP A 89 -32.59 -20.69 -23.24
N MET A 90 -32.32 -21.28 -22.08
CA MET A 90 -32.50 -22.71 -21.83
C MET A 90 -33.98 -23.10 -21.93
N ILE A 91 -34.88 -22.32 -21.34
CA ILE A 91 -36.33 -22.54 -21.42
C ILE A 91 -36.78 -22.45 -22.88
N TRP A 92 -36.42 -21.39 -23.60
CA TRP A 92 -36.76 -21.18 -25.01
C TRP A 92 -36.30 -22.34 -25.92
N ASN A 93 -35.09 -22.85 -25.74
CA ASN A 93 -34.57 -23.98 -26.51
C ASN A 93 -35.10 -25.36 -26.04
N SER A 94 -35.56 -25.48 -24.79
CA SER A 94 -36.12 -26.72 -24.23
C SER A 94 -37.62 -26.90 -24.52
N LEU A 95 -38.36 -25.81 -24.78
CA LEU A 95 -39.76 -25.89 -25.19
C LEU A 95 -39.88 -26.64 -26.53
N SER A 96 -40.65 -27.74 -26.52
CA SER A 96 -40.84 -28.61 -27.70
C SER A 96 -41.50 -27.94 -28.91
N ILE A 97 -41.97 -26.69 -28.80
CA ILE A 97 -42.60 -25.91 -29.88
C ILE A 97 -41.59 -25.45 -30.95
N THR A 98 -40.30 -25.39 -30.62
CA THR A 98 -39.19 -25.02 -31.54
C THR A 98 -38.39 -26.24 -32.02
N LYS A 99 -38.90 -27.47 -31.83
CA LYS A 99 -38.26 -28.71 -32.34
C LYS A 99 -38.04 -28.74 -33.85
N ALA A 100 -38.70 -27.91 -34.64
CA ALA A 100 -38.45 -27.82 -36.09
C ALA A 100 -37.16 -27.03 -36.43
N PHE A 101 -36.76 -26.11 -35.55
CA PHE A 101 -35.55 -25.30 -35.67
C PHE A 101 -34.59 -25.69 -34.54
N HIS A 102 -33.90 -26.81 -34.71
CA HIS A 102 -32.87 -27.31 -33.77
C HIS A 102 -31.66 -26.35 -33.72
N PHE A 103 -31.82 -25.20 -33.07
CA PHE A 103 -30.77 -24.19 -32.98
C PHE A 103 -29.76 -24.54 -31.86
N ASP A 104 -30.19 -25.16 -30.76
CA ASP A 104 -29.31 -25.72 -29.69
C ASP A 104 -30.02 -26.80 -28.85
N SER A 105 -29.99 -28.07 -29.30
CA SER A 105 -30.57 -29.20 -28.54
C SER A 105 -29.67 -29.64 -27.38
N ALA A 106 -30.27 -30.24 -26.34
CA ALA A 106 -29.54 -30.83 -25.23
C ALA A 106 -28.42 -31.75 -25.77
N PRO A 107 -27.14 -31.52 -25.41
CA PRO A 107 -26.64 -30.89 -24.18
C PRO A 107 -26.23 -29.39 -24.25
N PHE A 108 -26.80 -28.58 -25.16
CA PHE A 108 -26.52 -27.13 -25.31
C PHE A 108 -25.06 -26.79 -25.64
N ILE A 109 -24.58 -27.29 -26.79
CA ILE A 109 -23.17 -27.18 -27.19
C ILE A 109 -22.71 -25.73 -27.41
N LEU A 110 -23.59 -24.88 -27.94
CA LEU A 110 -23.28 -23.48 -28.21
C LEU A 110 -23.19 -22.68 -26.91
N LEU A 111 -24.12 -22.91 -25.97
CA LEU A 111 -24.09 -22.28 -24.66
C LEU A 111 -22.83 -22.68 -23.88
N ASN A 112 -22.48 -23.97 -23.91
CA ASN A 112 -21.28 -24.46 -23.25
C ASN A 112 -19.99 -23.85 -23.83
N LEU A 113 -19.90 -23.72 -25.15
CA LEU A 113 -18.76 -23.08 -25.83
C LEU A 113 -18.63 -21.60 -25.43
N CYS A 114 -19.75 -20.88 -25.42
CA CYS A 114 -19.78 -19.46 -25.07
C CYS A 114 -19.37 -19.22 -23.60
N LEU A 115 -19.92 -20.00 -22.66
CA LEU A 115 -19.56 -19.91 -21.25
C LEU A 115 -18.08 -20.23 -21.01
N SER A 116 -17.55 -21.24 -21.70
CA SER A 116 -16.13 -21.61 -21.59
C SER A 116 -15.21 -20.47 -22.05
N PHE A 117 -15.56 -19.79 -23.15
CA PHE A 117 -14.78 -18.65 -23.65
C PHE A 117 -14.84 -17.44 -22.70
N ILE A 118 -16.03 -17.13 -22.17
CA ILE A 118 -16.21 -16.05 -21.18
C ILE A 118 -15.37 -16.33 -19.94
N ALA A 119 -15.43 -17.54 -19.39
CA ALA A 119 -14.65 -17.94 -18.22
C ALA A 119 -13.14 -17.87 -18.47
N ALA A 120 -12.67 -18.31 -19.64
CA ALA A 120 -11.26 -18.24 -20.01
C ALA A 120 -10.74 -16.78 -20.09
N PHE A 121 -11.57 -15.84 -20.54
CA PHE A 121 -11.21 -14.43 -20.60
C PHE A 121 -11.30 -13.72 -19.23
N GLN A 122 -12.13 -14.21 -18.31
CA GLN A 122 -12.29 -13.63 -16.98
C GLN A 122 -11.00 -13.70 -16.15
N ALA A 123 -10.30 -14.83 -16.14
CA ALA A 123 -9.12 -15.00 -15.27
C ALA A 123 -7.98 -14.00 -15.56
N PRO A 124 -7.57 -13.74 -16.82
CA PRO A 124 -6.59 -12.72 -17.15
C PRO A 124 -7.04 -11.30 -16.80
N VAL A 125 -8.32 -10.95 -17.04
CA VAL A 125 -8.85 -9.61 -16.72
C VAL A 125 -8.85 -9.38 -15.21
N ILE A 126 -9.27 -10.38 -14.44
CA ILE A 126 -9.21 -10.35 -12.98
C ILE A 126 -7.76 -10.21 -12.53
N MET A 127 -6.84 -11.02 -13.08
CA MET A 127 -5.42 -10.97 -12.74
C MET A 127 -4.78 -9.61 -13.08
N MET A 128 -5.13 -8.99 -14.21
CA MET A 128 -4.68 -7.64 -14.56
C MET A 128 -5.21 -6.60 -13.57
N SER A 129 -6.50 -6.70 -13.19
CA SER A 129 -7.11 -5.80 -12.22
C SER A 129 -6.49 -5.93 -10.81
N GLN A 130 -6.13 -7.16 -10.42
CA GLN A 130 -5.47 -7.49 -9.16
C GLN A 130 -4.01 -7.03 -9.17
N ASN A 131 -3.25 -7.30 -10.23
CA ASN A 131 -1.85 -6.87 -10.35
C ASN A 131 -1.72 -5.34 -10.20
N ARG A 132 -2.66 -4.59 -10.78
CA ARG A 132 -2.70 -3.13 -10.67
C ARG A 132 -3.08 -2.65 -9.25
N GLN A 133 -3.96 -3.36 -8.54
CA GLN A 133 -4.24 -3.06 -7.13
C GLN A 133 -3.02 -3.35 -6.26
N ALA A 134 -2.40 -4.53 -6.40
CA ALA A 134 -1.22 -4.92 -5.63
C ALA A 134 -0.03 -3.97 -5.79
N VAL A 135 0.17 -3.40 -6.99
CA VAL A 135 1.19 -2.37 -7.22
C VAL A 135 0.88 -1.11 -6.41
N ARG A 136 -0.38 -0.63 -6.43
CA ARG A 136 -0.78 0.54 -5.63
C ARG A 136 -0.63 0.29 -4.13
N ASP A 137 -1.11 -0.85 -3.65
CA ASP A 137 -1.04 -1.22 -2.23
C ASP A 137 0.43 -1.29 -1.76
N LYS A 138 1.32 -1.80 -2.62
CA LYS A 138 2.76 -1.81 -2.34
C LYS A 138 3.32 -0.39 -2.23
N HIS A 139 2.96 0.50 -3.15
CA HIS A 139 3.42 1.89 -3.09
C HIS A 139 2.91 2.61 -1.83
N GLU A 140 1.63 2.43 -1.48
CA GLU A 140 1.03 2.99 -0.27
C GLU A 140 1.73 2.48 0.99
N SER A 141 2.02 1.17 1.09
CA SER A 141 2.73 0.61 2.24
C SER A 141 4.15 1.18 2.46
N VAL A 142 4.85 1.51 1.37
CA VAL A 142 6.19 2.12 1.45
C VAL A 142 6.10 3.57 1.94
N ILE A 143 5.08 4.31 1.51
CA ILE A 143 4.83 5.68 1.94
C ILE A 143 4.47 5.69 3.44
N ASP A 144 3.56 4.82 3.85
CA ASP A 144 3.16 4.70 5.26
C ASP A 144 4.35 4.37 6.17
N PHE A 145 5.24 3.47 5.71
CA PHE A 145 6.47 3.17 6.44
C PHE A 145 7.38 4.41 6.58
N ALA A 146 7.56 5.17 5.50
CA ALA A 146 8.39 6.38 5.51
C ALA A 146 7.84 7.48 6.44
N ILE A 147 6.52 7.69 6.44
CA ILE A 147 5.85 8.65 7.33
C ILE A 147 6.02 8.23 8.79
N ASN A 148 5.76 6.95 9.10
CA ASN A 148 5.91 6.44 10.47
C ASN A 148 7.35 6.56 10.96
N TYR A 149 8.33 6.27 10.11
CA TYR A 149 9.74 6.42 10.44
C TYR A 149 10.12 7.88 10.74
N LYS A 150 9.63 8.84 9.94
CA LYS A 150 9.85 10.28 10.18
C LYS A 150 9.19 10.75 11.48
N ALA A 151 7.99 10.25 11.78
CA ALA A 151 7.29 10.55 13.03
C ALA A 151 8.04 10.01 14.26
N GLU A 152 8.61 8.79 14.17
CA GLU A 152 9.45 8.22 15.23
C GLU A 152 10.70 9.09 15.47
N GLN A 153 11.38 9.51 14.40
CA GLN A 153 12.55 10.38 14.50
C GLN A 153 12.21 11.76 15.13
N GLU A 154 11.07 12.34 14.78
CA GLU A 154 10.61 13.61 15.35
C GLU A 154 10.28 13.48 16.85
N ILE A 155 9.71 12.34 17.26
CA ILE A 155 9.49 12.03 18.68
C ILE A 155 10.81 11.95 19.44
N ASP A 156 11.83 11.28 18.88
CA ASP A 156 13.16 11.20 19.50
C ASP A 156 13.85 12.58 19.63
N ASP A 157 13.71 13.46 18.62
CA ASP A 157 14.21 14.83 18.71
C ASP A 157 13.47 15.63 19.79
N MET A 158 12.14 15.50 19.87
CA MET A 158 11.33 16.13 20.92
C MET A 158 11.73 15.64 22.32
N GLN A 159 11.95 14.34 22.50
CA GLN A 159 12.44 13.79 23.77
C GLN A 159 13.82 14.34 24.14
N SER A 160 14.71 14.47 23.17
CA SER A 160 16.04 15.05 23.38
C SER A 160 15.96 16.52 23.82
N ARG A 161 15.06 17.29 23.20
CA ARG A 161 14.79 18.69 23.60
C ARG A 161 14.18 18.77 25.00
N LEU A 162 13.25 17.89 25.34
CA LEU A 162 12.65 17.82 26.68
C LEU A 162 13.70 17.53 27.75
N HIS A 163 14.56 16.53 27.55
CA HIS A 163 15.67 16.25 28.49
C HIS A 163 16.63 17.44 28.64
N ASN A 164 16.91 18.17 27.56
CA ASN A 164 17.74 19.38 27.64
C ASN A 164 17.07 20.47 28.50
N ILE A 165 15.76 20.69 28.34
CA ILE A 165 14.98 21.62 29.16
C ILE A 165 14.97 21.18 30.63
N GLU A 166 14.76 19.89 30.90
CA GLU A 166 14.79 19.35 32.27
C GLU A 166 16.15 19.58 32.96
N ASN A 167 17.25 19.38 32.23
CA ASN A 167 18.59 19.66 32.72
C ASN A 167 18.78 21.15 33.05
N GLN A 168 18.34 22.04 32.17
CA GLN A 168 18.41 23.50 32.41
C GLN A 168 17.58 23.91 33.64
N LEU A 169 16.36 23.37 33.80
CA LEU A 169 15.54 23.64 34.98
C LEU A 169 16.19 23.14 36.27
N THR A 170 16.86 21.99 36.21
CA THR A 170 17.58 21.42 37.36
C THR A 170 18.77 22.31 37.75
N GLU A 171 19.53 22.80 36.77
CA GLU A 171 20.65 23.71 36.99
C GLU A 171 20.19 25.03 37.63
N ILE A 172 19.13 25.66 37.08
CA ILE A 172 18.53 26.88 37.66
C ILE A 172 18.08 26.64 39.10
N ARG A 173 17.45 25.49 39.38
CA ARG A 173 17.00 25.14 40.73
C ARG A 173 18.16 25.05 41.73
N GLU A 174 19.28 24.46 41.34
CA GLU A 174 20.46 24.36 42.22
C GLU A 174 21.14 25.73 42.42
N LEU A 175 21.19 26.59 41.40
CA LEU A 175 21.65 27.99 41.54
C LEU A 175 20.78 28.80 42.52
N LEU A 176 19.46 28.59 42.50
CA LEU A 176 18.54 29.25 43.43
C LEU A 176 18.72 28.76 44.87
N LYS A 177 18.95 27.46 45.09
CA LYS A 177 19.26 26.92 46.42
C LYS A 177 20.55 27.47 47.00
N GLN A 178 21.57 27.73 46.18
CA GLN A 178 22.85 28.27 46.65
C GLN A 178 22.77 29.73 47.11
N LYS A 179 21.73 30.46 46.71
CA LYS A 179 21.57 31.89 46.99
C LYS A 179 20.72 32.18 48.23
N ILE A 180 20.17 31.14 48.87
CA ILE A 180 19.41 31.16 50.12
C ILE A 180 20.30 30.57 51.21
#